data_AF-A0A0Q3IBN0-F1
#
_entry.id   AF-A0A0Q3IBN0-F1
#
_cell.length_a   1.000
_cell.length_b   1.000
_cell.length_c   1.000
_cell.angle_alpha   90.00
_cell.angle_beta   90.00
_cell.angle_gamma   90.00
#
_symmetry.space_group_name_H-M   'P 1'
#
loop_
_entity.id
_entity.type
_entity.pdbx_description
1 polymer ?
#
loop_
_entity_poly.entity_id
_entity_poly.type
_entity_poly.pdbx_seq_one_letter_code
_entity_poly.pdbx_strand_id
1 'polypeptide(L)'
;MTTDESLGFLALLKNDLRDAMRARNAAEITTLRGLIAAVDNAQAVPVGDRHETYVFHAFGDGAVEVPRKALGRAELLRLVETEIRSRSDAADDYRRLGRDDKARDLSQEVEILSRYGVPLASG
;
A
#
# COMPACT_ATOMS: atom_id res chain seq x y z
N MET A 1 7.81 -15.92 19.53
CA MET A 1 7.61 -14.47 19.76
C MET A 1 7.65 -13.83 18.38
N THR A 2 6.51 -13.71 17.72
CA THR A 2 6.39 -13.02 16.43
C THR A 2 6.67 -11.56 16.69
N THR A 3 7.84 -11.07 16.28
CA THR A 3 8.07 -9.64 16.15
C THR A 3 6.92 -9.07 15.32
N ASP A 4 6.34 -7.97 15.76
CA ASP A 4 5.30 -7.27 15.01
C ASP A 4 5.96 -6.62 13.78
N GLU A 5 6.18 -7.42 12.74
CA GLU A 5 6.80 -7.00 11.47
C GLU A 5 5.96 -5.90 10.80
N SER A 6 4.65 -5.88 11.03
CA SER A 6 3.75 -4.81 10.60
C SER A 6 4.13 -3.45 11.18
N LEU A 7 4.52 -3.37 12.46
CA LEU A 7 4.96 -2.10 13.05
C LEU A 7 6.24 -1.56 12.39
N GLY A 8 7.23 -2.43 12.15
CA GLY A 8 8.46 -2.05 11.46
C GLY A 8 8.22 -1.60 10.03
N PHE A 9 7.36 -2.31 9.31
CA PHE A 9 6.96 -1.96 7.95
C PHE A 9 6.20 -0.63 7.90
N LEU A 10 5.22 -0.42 8.78
CA LEU A 10 4.49 0.85 8.88
C LEU A 10 5.40 2.02 9.25
N ALA A 11 6.41 1.80 10.09
CA ALA A 11 7.39 2.82 10.44
C ALA A 11 8.23 3.23 9.22
N LEU A 12 8.67 2.26 8.41
CA LEU A 12 9.35 2.48 7.13
C LEU A 12 8.47 3.30 6.17
N LEU A 13 7.24 2.88 5.92
CA LEU A 13 6.31 3.58 5.02
C LEU A 13 6.04 5.02 5.48
N LYS A 14 5.88 5.23 6.80
CA LYS A 14 5.67 6.58 7.37
C LYS A 14 6.92 7.44 7.26
N ASN A 15 8.13 6.86 7.30
CA ASN A 15 9.35 7.59 7.05
C ASN A 15 9.41 8.05 5.59
N ASP A 16 9.26 7.13 4.65
CA ASP A 16 9.31 7.43 3.22
C ASP A 16 8.22 8.41 2.80
N LEU A 17 7.04 8.35 3.43
CA LEU A 17 5.96 9.32 3.22
C LEU A 17 6.40 10.74 3.61
N ARG A 18 7.15 10.90 4.71
CA ARG A 18 7.67 12.22 5.11
C ARG A 18 8.69 12.74 4.10
N ASP A 19 9.53 11.86 3.57
CA ASP A 19 10.52 12.22 2.55
C ASP A 19 9.84 12.61 1.23
N ALA A 20 8.83 11.84 0.80
CA ALA A 20 8.00 12.16 -0.36
C ALA A 20 7.26 13.51 -0.19
N MET A 21 6.75 13.81 1.01
CA MET A 21 6.14 15.11 1.33
C MET A 21 7.15 16.27 1.22
N ARG A 22 8.39 16.08 1.71
CA ARG A 22 9.46 17.09 1.57
C ARG A 22 9.84 17.31 0.11
N ALA A 23 9.90 16.24 -0.67
CA ALA A 23 10.17 16.28 -2.11
C ALA A 23 8.97 16.76 -2.95
N ARG A 24 7.78 16.93 -2.34
CA ARG A 24 6.51 17.23 -3.03
C ARG A 24 6.17 16.21 -4.12
N ASN A 25 6.55 14.95 -3.92
CA ASN A 25 6.26 13.87 -4.85
C ASN A 25 4.83 13.36 -4.65
N ALA A 26 3.86 13.95 -5.36
CA ALA A 26 2.44 13.64 -5.19
C ALA A 26 2.10 12.16 -5.46
N ALA A 27 2.73 11.53 -6.46
CA ALA A 27 2.49 10.13 -6.80
C ALA A 27 2.92 9.20 -5.65
N GLU A 28 4.11 9.44 -5.09
CA GLU A 28 4.64 8.66 -3.97
C GLU A 28 3.84 8.89 -2.67
N ILE A 29 3.44 10.14 -2.40
CA ILE A 29 2.56 10.46 -1.26
C ILE A 29 1.25 9.68 -1.33
N THR A 30 0.57 9.70 -2.49
CA THR A 30 -0.71 9.00 -2.67
C THR A 30 -0.54 7.49 -2.54
N THR A 31 0.49 6.94 -3.18
CA THR A 31 0.79 5.50 -3.15
C THR A 31 1.08 5.01 -1.73
N LEU A 32 1.91 5.73 -0.97
CA LEU A 32 2.29 5.33 0.38
C LEU A 32 1.13 5.43 1.37
N ARG A 33 0.28 6.46 1.24
CA ARG A 33 -0.96 6.55 2.04
C ARG A 33 -1.90 5.38 1.73
N GLY A 34 -2.00 5.00 0.45
CA GLY A 34 -2.75 3.83 0.01
C GLY A 34 -2.26 2.54 0.66
N LEU A 35 -0.95 2.30 0.60
CA LEU A 35 -0.35 1.10 1.17
C LEU A 35 -0.48 1.03 2.69
N ILE A 36 -0.32 2.17 3.40
CA ILE A 36 -0.56 2.23 4.85
C ILE A 36 -2.00 1.83 5.18
N ALA A 37 -2.99 2.39 4.46
CA ALA A 37 -4.39 2.05 4.65
C ALA A 37 -4.68 0.56 4.36
N ALA A 38 -4.07 -0.02 3.33
CA ALA A 38 -4.21 -1.44 3.02
C ALA A 38 -3.66 -2.33 4.15
N VAL A 39 -2.53 -1.96 4.74
CA VAL A 39 -1.94 -2.64 5.91
C VAL A 39 -2.85 -2.51 7.13
N ASP A 40 -3.36 -1.32 7.42
CA ASP A 40 -4.28 -1.08 8.54
C ASP A 40 -5.58 -1.90 8.37
N ASN A 41 -6.14 -1.96 7.15
CA ASN A 41 -7.31 -2.78 6.83
C ASN A 41 -7.04 -4.28 7.02
N ALA A 42 -5.88 -4.76 6.57
CA ALA A 42 -5.48 -6.17 6.71
C ALA A 42 -5.25 -6.58 8.19
N GLN A 43 -4.87 -5.63 9.05
CA GLN A 43 -4.78 -5.85 10.49
C GLN A 43 -6.16 -5.82 11.17
N ALA A 44 -7.15 -5.12 10.60
CA ALA A 44 -8.44 -4.87 11.22
C ALA A 44 -9.49 -5.99 11.04
N VAL A 45 -9.50 -6.73 9.92
CA VAL A 45 -10.66 -7.57 9.56
C VAL A 45 -10.26 -8.85 8.77
N PRO A 46 -10.86 -10.04 9.04
CA PRO A 46 -10.95 -11.12 8.06
C PRO A 46 -11.95 -10.68 6.97
N VAL A 47 -11.41 -10.29 5.82
CA VAL A 47 -12.09 -9.64 4.69
C VAL A 47 -13.40 -10.33 4.33
N GLY A 48 -14.52 -9.70 4.68
CA GLY A 48 -15.83 -9.94 4.07
C GLY A 48 -16.10 -8.82 3.06
N ASP A 49 -16.17 -9.21 1.79
CA ASP A 49 -16.52 -8.43 0.61
C ASP A 49 -17.08 -7.02 0.86
N ARG A 50 -16.35 -5.98 0.42
CA ARG A 50 -16.93 -4.84 -0.32
C ARG A 50 -15.87 -3.91 -0.89
N HIS A 51 -15.98 -3.73 -2.20
CA HIS A 51 -15.52 -2.57 -2.96
C HIS A 51 -16.00 -1.29 -2.29
N GLU A 52 -15.14 -0.46 -1.67
CA GLU A 52 -15.49 0.96 -1.47
C GLU A 52 -14.24 1.86 -1.56
N THR A 53 -14.32 2.79 -2.51
CA THR A 53 -13.67 4.09 -2.63
C THR A 53 -12.67 4.45 -1.54
N TYR A 54 -11.45 4.76 -1.98
CA TYR A 54 -10.38 5.35 -1.17
C TYR A 54 -10.86 6.62 -0.44
N VAL A 55 -11.39 6.46 0.78
CA VAL A 55 -11.77 7.58 1.65
C VAL A 55 -10.51 8.04 2.37
N PHE A 56 -10.09 9.25 2.03
CA PHE A 56 -8.95 9.91 2.64
C PHE A 56 -9.30 10.32 4.08
N HIS A 57 -9.02 9.46 5.05
CA HIS A 57 -9.06 9.88 6.46
C HIS A 57 -7.80 10.70 6.76
N ALA A 58 -8.01 11.93 7.24
CA ALA A 58 -6.95 12.80 7.70
C ALA A 58 -6.15 12.06 8.80
N PHE A 59 -4.85 11.90 8.56
CA PHE A 59 -3.91 11.43 9.57
C PHE A 59 -4.00 12.38 10.78
N GLY A 60 -4.62 11.93 11.89
CA GLY A 60 -4.51 12.67 13.14
C GLY A 60 -5.58 12.52 14.19
N ASP A 61 -6.75 11.94 13.92
CA ASP A 61 -7.82 11.89 14.94
C ASP A 61 -8.23 10.47 15.36
N GLY A 62 -7.99 10.20 16.65
CA GLY A 62 -8.63 9.16 17.46
C GLY A 62 -8.86 7.80 16.81
N ALA A 63 -7.80 7.01 16.63
CA ALA A 63 -7.95 5.61 16.29
C ALA A 63 -8.68 4.87 17.42
N VAL A 64 -9.94 4.50 17.18
CA VAL A 64 -10.60 3.42 17.92
C VAL A 64 -9.64 2.23 17.89
N GLU A 65 -9.22 1.77 19.06
CA GLU A 65 -8.27 0.68 19.23
C GLU A 65 -8.98 -0.64 18.95
N VAL A 66 -9.18 -0.93 17.66
CA VAL A 66 -9.66 -2.23 17.16
C VAL A 66 -8.57 -3.27 17.45
N PRO A 67 -8.89 -4.50 17.88
CA PRO A 67 -7.90 -5.56 18.05
C PRO A 67 -7.14 -5.78 16.73
N ARG A 68 -5.87 -5.37 16.69
CA ARG A 68 -5.03 -5.45 15.49
C ARG A 68 -4.39 -6.84 15.42
N LYS A 69 -4.64 -7.57 14.33
CA LYS A 69 -3.88 -8.79 14.02
C LYS A 69 -2.47 -8.38 13.60
N ALA A 70 -1.44 -8.90 14.27
CA ALA A 70 -0.06 -8.75 13.78
C ALA A 70 0.09 -9.47 12.42
N LEU A 71 0.59 -8.76 11.41
CA LEU A 71 0.88 -9.36 10.11
C LEU A 71 2.34 -9.80 10.06
N GLY A 72 2.56 -11.07 9.72
CA GLY A 72 3.89 -11.57 9.46
C GLY A 72 4.47 -11.03 8.15
N ARG A 73 5.80 -11.09 8.01
CA ARG A 73 6.52 -10.70 6.79
C ARG A 73 5.91 -11.28 5.50
N ALA A 74 5.56 -12.56 5.51
CA ALA A 74 4.98 -13.21 4.34
C ALA A 74 3.58 -12.66 3.98
N GLU A 75 2.79 -12.26 4.98
CA GLU A 75 1.48 -11.62 4.76
C GLU A 75 1.66 -10.20 4.20
N LEU A 76 2.63 -9.44 4.71
CA LEU A 76 2.97 -8.11 4.20
C LEU A 76 3.46 -8.16 2.75
N LEU A 77 4.34 -9.10 2.40
CA LEU A 77 4.81 -9.29 1.03
C LEU A 77 3.67 -9.67 0.08
N ARG A 78 2.78 -10.59 0.50
CA ARG A 78 1.59 -10.95 -0.28
C ARG A 78 0.64 -9.77 -0.46
N LEU A 79 0.48 -8.93 0.55
CA LEU A 79 -0.33 -7.71 0.44
C LEU A 79 0.26 -6.78 -0.62
N VAL A 80 1.56 -6.48 -0.55
CA VAL A 80 2.23 -5.62 -1.56
C VAL A 80 2.12 -6.22 -2.96
N GLU A 81 2.31 -7.53 -3.11
CA GLU A 81 2.17 -8.22 -4.40
C GLU A 81 0.73 -8.10 -4.96
N THR A 82 -0.27 -8.21 -4.08
CA THR A 82 -1.68 -8.05 -4.46
C THR A 82 -1.96 -6.63 -4.94
N GLU A 83 -1.44 -5.61 -4.24
CA GLU A 83 -1.58 -4.21 -4.62
C GLU A 83 -0.87 -3.88 -5.95
N ILE A 84 0.31 -4.46 -6.19
CA ILE A 84 1.05 -4.33 -7.46
C ILE A 84 0.25 -4.96 -8.60
N ARG A 85 -0.27 -6.17 -8.41
CA ARG A 85 -1.05 -6.87 -9.43
C ARG A 85 -2.32 -6.09 -9.78
N SER A 86 -3.07 -5.65 -8.78
CA SER A 86 -4.30 -4.88 -9.00
C SER A 86 -4.07 -3.60 -9.81
N ARG A 87 -2.96 -2.88 -9.58
CA ARG A 87 -2.62 -1.67 -10.35
C ARG A 87 -2.11 -1.99 -11.74
N SER A 88 -1.36 -3.08 -11.89
CA SER A 88 -0.90 -3.56 -13.20
C SER A 88 -2.09 -3.94 -14.08
N ASP A 89 -3.00 -4.77 -13.56
CA ASP A 89 -4.22 -5.18 -14.27
C ASP A 89 -5.07 -3.96 -14.67
N ALA A 90 -5.25 -3.00 -13.76
CA ALA A 90 -5.96 -1.76 -14.05
C ALA A 90 -5.25 -0.90 -15.12
N ALA A 91 -3.92 -0.82 -15.10
CA ALA A 91 -3.14 -0.09 -16.10
C ALA A 91 -3.32 -0.71 -17.50
N ASP A 92 -3.33 -2.04 -17.59
CA ASP A 92 -3.55 -2.79 -18.82
C ASP A 92 -4.95 -2.54 -19.38
N ASP A 93 -5.96 -2.54 -18.50
CA ASP A 93 -7.33 -2.19 -18.87
C ASP A 93 -7.44 -0.76 -19.38
N TYR A 94 -6.80 0.21 -18.71
CA TYR A 94 -6.81 1.59 -19.18
C TYR A 94 -6.09 1.77 -20.52
N ARG A 95 -4.97 1.08 -20.76
CA ARG A 95 -4.31 1.06 -22.08
C ARG A 95 -5.23 0.53 -23.17
N ARG A 96 -5.93 -0.58 -22.90
CA ARG A 96 -6.88 -1.17 -23.85
C ARG A 96 -8.05 -0.23 -24.18
N LEU A 97 -8.42 0.65 -23.25
CA LEU A 97 -9.44 1.67 -23.42
C LEU A 97 -8.92 3.00 -24.00
N GLY A 98 -7.63 3.08 -24.35
CA GLY A 98 -6.99 4.30 -24.89
C GLY A 98 -6.79 5.42 -23.87
N ARG A 99 -6.79 5.10 -22.57
CA ARG A 99 -6.58 6.04 -21.47
C ARG A 99 -5.13 5.95 -20.96
N ASP A 100 -4.20 6.33 -21.81
CA ASP A 100 -2.76 6.18 -21.57
C ASP A 100 -2.24 7.02 -20.39
N ASP A 101 -2.90 8.13 -20.07
CA ASP A 101 -2.62 8.95 -18.90
C ASP A 101 -2.87 8.15 -17.61
N LYS A 102 -4.02 7.51 -17.49
CA LYS A 102 -4.38 6.66 -16.33
C LYS A 102 -3.51 5.43 -16.22
N ALA A 103 -3.19 4.82 -17.35
CA ALA A 103 -2.24 3.72 -17.37
C ALA A 103 -0.84 4.13 -16.88
N ARG A 104 -0.37 5.32 -17.26
CA ARG A 104 0.92 5.85 -16.81
C ARG A 104 0.93 6.13 -15.32
N ASP A 105 -0.12 6.77 -14.80
CA ASP A 105 -0.26 7.04 -13.36
C ASP A 105 -0.16 5.74 -12.56
N LEU A 106 -0.92 4.71 -12.95
CA LEU A 106 -0.90 3.40 -12.27
C LEU A 106 0.43 2.67 -12.42
N SER A 107 1.09 2.77 -13.58
CA SER A 107 2.42 2.19 -13.78
C SER A 107 3.45 2.84 -12.85
N GLN A 108 3.35 4.16 -12.62
CA GLN A 108 4.19 4.86 -11.66
C GLN A 108 3.92 4.38 -10.22
N GLU A 109 2.66 4.14 -9.84
CA GLU A 109 2.34 3.55 -8.54
C GLU A 109 2.95 2.15 -8.38
N VAL A 110 2.93 1.31 -9.43
CA VAL A 110 3.57 -0.01 -9.44
C VAL A 110 5.08 0.07 -9.20
N GLU A 111 5.76 1.01 -9.85
CA GLU A 111 7.20 1.24 -9.64
C GLU A 111 7.50 1.60 -8.17
N ILE A 112 6.68 2.48 -7.58
CA ILE A 112 6.80 2.90 -6.17
C ILE A 112 6.57 1.71 -5.23
N LEU A 113 5.51 0.91 -5.46
CA LEU A 113 5.16 -0.25 -4.63
C LEU A 113 6.19 -1.37 -4.73
N SER A 114 6.82 -1.54 -5.89
CA SER A 114 7.82 -2.58 -6.12
C SER A 114 9.01 -2.47 -5.16
N ARG A 115 9.32 -1.27 -4.66
CA ARG A 115 10.36 -1.05 -3.63
C ARG A 115 10.08 -1.77 -2.30
N TYR A 116 8.81 -2.12 -2.04
CA TYR A 116 8.36 -2.78 -0.81
C TYR A 116 7.99 -4.25 -1.02
N GLY A 117 8.00 -4.74 -2.28
CA GLY A 117 7.54 -6.08 -2.66
C GLY A 117 8.65 -7.11 -2.88
N VAL A 118 9.93 -6.70 -2.87
CA VAL A 118 11.04 -7.62 -3.15
C VAL A 118 11.39 -8.44 -1.90
N PRO A 119 11.30 -9.78 -1.94
CA PRO A 119 11.99 -10.60 -0.96
C PRO A 119 13.49 -10.42 -1.21
N LEU A 120 14.26 -9.95 -0.22
CA LEU A 120 15.71 -10.10 -0.27
C LEU A 120 15.97 -11.58 -0.53
N ALA A 121 16.44 -11.90 -1.73
CA ALA A 121 16.74 -13.27 -2.13
C ALA A 121 17.57 -13.89 -1.01
N SER A 122 17.05 -14.94 -0.39
CA SER A 122 17.85 -15.77 0.50
C SER A 122 18.87 -16.47 -0.40
N GLY A 123 20.10 -15.95 -0.38
CA GLY A 123 21.27 -16.68 -0.86
C GLY A 123 21.66 -17.78 0.12
#